data_AF-A0A9P2UQI8-F1
#
_entry.id   AF-A0A9P2UQI8-F1
#
_cell.length_a   1.000
_cell.length_b   1.000
_cell.length_c   1.000
_cell.angle_alpha   90.00
_cell.angle_beta   90.00
_cell.angle_gamma   90.00
#
_symmetry.space_group_name_H-M   'P 1'
#
loop_
_entity.id
_entity.type
_entity.pdbx_description
1 polymer ?
#
loop_
_entity_poly.entity_id
_entity_poly.type
_entity_poly.pdbx_seq_one_letter_code
_entity_poly.pdbx_strand_id
1 'polypeptide(L)' 'MLSELLSVENPEQPTNDDLLLAKQAIAQAFKEINAEQSRGLEQRLHGQNRQMSKKVRELLREQWL' A
#
# COMPACT_ATOMS: atom_id res chain seq x y z
N MET A 1 -1.01 1.01 3.71
CA MET A 1 -1.60 -0.27 3.23
C MET A 1 -0.49 -1.29 3.29
N LEU A 2 -0.82 -2.56 3.39
CA LEU A 2 0.16 -3.59 3.07
C LEU A 2 0.19 -3.68 1.53
N SER A 3 1.11 -2.95 0.90
CA SER A 3 1.28 -2.93 -0.56
C SER A 3 1.95 -4.23 -1.06
N GLU A 4 2.81 -4.79 -0.22
CA GLU A 4 3.59 -5.98 -0.52
C GLU A 4 3.86 -6.75 0.78
N LEU A 5 3.97 -8.07 0.66
CA LEU A 5 4.47 -8.95 1.71
C LEU A 5 5.79 -9.55 1.23
N LEU A 6 6.87 -9.24 1.95
CA LEU A 6 8.18 -9.82 1.66
C LEU A 6 8.31 -11.14 2.41
N SER A 7 8.63 -12.20 1.67
CA SER A 7 9.05 -13.46 2.28
C SER A 7 10.55 -13.38 2.53
N VAL A 8 10.94 -13.41 3.80
CA VAL A 8 12.33 -13.32 4.27
C VAL A 8 12.74 -14.61 4.95
N GLU A 9 14.03 -14.90 4.95
CA GLU A 9 14.62 -16.11 5.52
C GLU A 9 14.67 -16.04 7.04
N ASN A 10 15.20 -14.96 7.63
CA ASN A 10 15.29 -14.81 9.07
C ASN A 10 14.84 -13.41 9.52
N PRO A 11 13.56 -13.23 9.89
CA PRO A 11 13.05 -11.92 10.28
C PRO A 11 13.64 -11.38 11.59
N GLU A 12 14.09 -12.23 12.52
CA GLU A 12 14.70 -11.78 13.79
C GLU A 12 16.16 -11.34 13.61
N GLN A 13 16.88 -11.98 12.69
CA GLN A 13 18.24 -11.62 12.31
C GLN A 13 18.39 -11.70 10.78
N PRO A 14 17.99 -10.64 10.05
CA PRO A 14 17.94 -10.63 8.60
C PRO A 14 19.27 -11.01 7.95
N THR A 15 19.21 -11.88 6.96
CA THR A 15 20.37 -12.18 6.12
C THR A 15 20.68 -11.00 5.20
N ASN A 16 21.83 -11.02 4.53
CA ASN A 16 22.14 -9.99 3.53
C ASN A 16 21.12 -9.98 2.38
N ASP A 17 20.56 -11.14 2.04
CA ASP A 17 19.55 -11.25 1.00
C ASP A 17 18.20 -10.68 1.45
N ASP A 18 17.80 -10.92 2.71
CA ASP A 18 16.62 -10.29 3.31
C ASP A 18 16.73 -8.76 3.30
N LEU A 19 17.92 -8.25 3.66
CA LEU A 19 18.21 -6.82 3.62
C LEU A 19 18.19 -6.26 2.20
N LEU A 20 18.69 -7.00 1.22
CA LEU A 20 18.67 -6.60 -0.18
C LEU A 20 17.23 -6.52 -0.70
N LEU A 21 16.41 -7.54 -0.41
CA LEU A 21 15.00 -7.59 -0.78
C LEU A 21 14.24 -6.39 -0.19
N ALA A 22 14.40 -6.13 1.10
CA ALA A 22 13.77 -4.99 1.76
C ALA A 22 14.19 -3.64 1.14
N LYS A 23 15.49 -3.45 0.85
CA LYS A 23 15.99 -2.23 0.20
C LYS A 23 15.38 -2.02 -1.18
N GLN A 24 15.26 -3.09 -1.97
CA GLN A 24 14.65 -3.03 -3.29
C GLN A 24 13.17 -2.67 -3.22
N ALA A 25 12.41 -3.30 -2.31
CA ALA A 25 10.99 -3.01 -2.10
C ALA A 25 10.77 -1.55 -1.66
N ILE A 26 11.60 -1.03 -0.74
CA ILE A 26 11.54 0.38 -0.32
C ILE A 26 11.84 1.31 -1.51
N ALA A 27 12.89 1.05 -2.27
CA ALA A 27 13.23 1.87 -3.43
C ALA A 27 12.12 1.87 -4.49
N GLN A 28 11.47 0.73 -4.69
CA GLN A 28 10.33 0.59 -5.60
C GLN A 28 9.12 1.38 -5.09
N ALA A 29 8.78 1.26 -3.80
CA ALA A 29 7.69 2.03 -3.19
C ALA A 29 7.90 3.55 -3.33
N PHE A 30 9.13 4.05 -3.20
CA PHE A 30 9.43 5.46 -3.43
C PHE A 30 9.18 5.89 -4.89
N LYS A 31 9.53 5.04 -5.87
CA LYS A 31 9.25 5.33 -7.28
C LYS A 31 7.75 5.43 -7.53
N GLU A 32 6.97 4.51 -6.98
CA GLU A 32 5.50 4.49 -7.11
C GLU A 32 4.85 5.73 -6.50
N ILE A 33 5.22 6.07 -5.25
CA ILE A 33 4.70 7.25 -4.56
C ILE A 33 5.00 8.54 -5.34
N ASN A 34 6.22 8.66 -5.88
CA ASN A 34 6.62 9.84 -6.65
C ASN A 34 5.93 9.91 -8.02
N ALA A 35 5.61 8.77 -8.63
CA ALA A 35 4.91 8.68 -9.91
C ALA A 35 3.40 8.95 -9.78
N GLU A 36 2.79 8.64 -8.64
CA GLU A 36 1.38 8.94 -8.39
C GLU A 36 1.13 10.46 -8.34
N GLN A 37 0.01 10.91 -8.93
CA GLN A 37 -0.45 12.29 -8.79
C GLN A 37 -1.24 12.52 -7.49
N SER A 38 -1.95 11.48 -7.02
CA SER A 38 -2.66 11.56 -5.74
C SER A 38 -1.67 11.55 -4.58
N ARG A 39 -1.98 12.33 -3.55
CA ARG A 39 -1.32 12.27 -2.23
C ARG A 39 -2.26 11.73 -1.15
N GLY A 40 -3.47 11.33 -1.55
CA GLY A 40 -4.46 10.74 -0.68
C GLY A 40 -4.21 9.26 -0.42
N LEU A 41 -5.13 8.66 0.33
CA LEU A 41 -5.06 7.26 0.75
C LEU A 41 -6.14 6.39 0.07
N GLU A 42 -6.68 6.85 -1.05
CA GLU A 42 -7.80 6.23 -1.77
C GLU A 42 -7.47 4.79 -2.17
N GLN A 43 -6.20 4.54 -2.50
CA GLN A 43 -5.70 3.21 -2.86
C GLN A 43 -6.01 2.16 -1.77
N ARG A 44 -6.13 2.57 -0.50
CA ARG A 44 -6.44 1.68 0.63
C ARG A 44 -7.86 1.11 0.59
N LEU A 45 -8.73 1.62 -0.27
CA LEU A 45 -10.15 1.23 -0.33
C LEU A 45 -10.44 0.11 -1.33
N HIS A 46 -9.45 -0.33 -2.12
CA HIS A 46 -9.65 -1.35 -3.16
C HIS A 46 -9.63 -2.80 -2.65
N GLY A 47 -9.22 -3.03 -1.39
CA GLY A 47 -9.25 -4.36 -0.81
C GLY A 47 -10.67 -4.93 -0.72
N GLN A 48 -10.85 -6.23 -0.98
CA GLN A 48 -12.16 -6.91 -0.96
C GLN A 48 -12.93 -6.66 0.35
N ASN A 49 -12.24 -6.75 1.50
CA ASN A 49 -12.82 -6.50 2.83
C ASN A 49 -13.11 -5.01 3.13
N ARG A 50 -12.88 -4.10 2.17
CA ARG A 50 -13.10 -2.65 2.29
C ARG A 50 -14.10 -2.11 1.27
N GLN A 51 -14.78 -2.97 0.53
CA GLN A 51 -15.81 -2.55 -0.45
C GLN A 51 -16.88 -1.66 0.19
N MET A 52 -17.36 -1.98 1.40
CA MET A 52 -18.33 -1.14 2.11
C MET A 52 -17.75 0.22 2.53
N SER A 53 -16.47 0.27 2.92
CA SER A 53 -15.78 1.53 3.20
C SER A 53 -15.67 2.43 1.97
N LYS A 54 -15.49 1.84 0.78
CA LYS A 54 -15.51 2.56 -0.49
C LYS A 54 -16.91 3.07 -0.80
N LYS A 55 -17.92 2.19 -0.71
CA LYS A 55 -19.31 2.54 -1.02
C LYS A 55 -19.87 3.66 -0.15
N VAL A 56 -19.60 3.64 1.15
CA VAL A 56 -20.03 4.72 2.07
C VAL A 56 -19.45 6.07 1.65
N ARG A 57 -18.17 6.13 1.25
CA ARG A 57 -17.54 7.38 0.80
C ARG A 57 -18.10 7.89 -0.52
N GLU A 58 -18.47 6.99 -1.43
CA GLU A 58 -19.14 7.34 -2.68
C GLU A 58 -20.51 7.95 -2.41
N LEU A 59 -21.34 7.30 -1.57
CA LEU A 59 -22.67 7.80 -1.19
C LEU A 59 -22.60 9.16 -0.48
N LEU A 60 -21.63 9.34 0.42
CA LEU A 60 -21.40 10.62 1.07
C LEU A 60 -21.06 11.72 0.06
N ARG A 61 -20.27 11.41 -0.96
CA ARG A 61 -19.92 12.37 -2.02
C ARG A 61 -21.12 12.73 -2.88
N GLU A 62 -21.99 11.78 -3.19
CA GLU A 62 -23.24 12.00 -3.94
C GLU A 62 -24.20 12.92 -3.19
N GLN A 63 -24.29 12.79 -1.86
CA GLN A 63 -25.21 13.56 -1.01
C GLN A 63 -24.64 14.90 -0.52
N TRP A 64 -23.36 15.19 -0.81
CA TRP A 64 -22.72 16.43 -0.36
C TRP A 64 -23.04 17.64 -1.25
N LEU A 65 -23.64 17.41 -2.42
CA LEU A 65 -24.21 18.46 -3.29
C LEU A 65 -25.58 18.89 -2.78
#